data_AF-A0A6G9SUE0-F1
#
_entry.id   AF-A0A6G9SUE0-F1
#
_cell.length_a   1.000
_cell.length_b   1.000
_cell.length_c   1.000
_cell.angle_alpha   90.00
_cell.angle_beta   90.00
_cell.angle_gamma   90.00
#
_symmetry.space_group_name_H-M   'P 1'
#
loop_
_entity.id
_entity.type
_entity.pdbx_description
1 polymer ?
#
loop_
_entity_poly.entity_id
_entity_poly.type
_entity_poly.pdbx_seq_one_letter_code
_entity_poly.pdbx_strand_id
1 'polypeptide(L)'
;MATKKYVAKYRLLKETYERITGKGISDITWYRIVASLKQYFSLSIESANAQSIVETYAQLKRKCPAFSFRTSDFSSRWQAFKYFYDAREVQYTGQQFLVALADYLKINLDDVPRSTRYYWFSQAGLSYNAGSTYHSKDLALVAFVAAKWAINKRPQPMKSATIEVLTLVK
;
A
#
# COMPACT_ATOMS: atom_id res chain seq x y z
N MET A 1 -4.61 2.40 -32.04
CA MET A 1 -3.15 2.56 -32.28
C MET A 1 -2.66 3.70 -31.38
N ALA A 2 -1.59 3.53 -30.61
CA ALA A 2 -1.08 4.59 -29.74
C ALA A 2 -0.37 5.68 -30.56
N THR A 3 -0.57 6.95 -30.22
CA THR A 3 0.13 8.06 -30.89
C THR A 3 1.62 8.03 -30.56
N LYS A 4 2.47 8.58 -31.45
CA LYS A 4 3.91 8.74 -31.17
C LYS A 4 4.16 9.48 -29.85
N LYS A 5 3.33 10.49 -29.56
CA LYS A 5 3.34 11.26 -28.32
C LYS A 5 3.03 10.41 -27.09
N TYR A 6 2.01 9.54 -27.17
CA TYR A 6 1.67 8.61 -26.10
C TYR A 6 2.84 7.66 -25.81
N VAL A 7 3.44 7.07 -26.85
CA VAL A 7 4.54 6.11 -26.69
C VAL A 7 5.77 6.77 -26.06
N ALA A 8 6.13 7.98 -26.50
CA ALA A 8 7.24 8.74 -25.92
C ALA A 8 6.99 9.03 -24.44
N LYS A 9 5.79 9.52 -24.09
CA LYS A 9 5.45 9.81 -22.69
C LYS A 9 5.40 8.54 -21.84
N TYR A 10 4.89 7.44 -22.37
CA TYR A 10 4.85 6.15 -21.68
C TYR A 10 6.26 5.64 -21.32
N ARG A 11 7.23 5.82 -22.23
CA ARG A 11 8.65 5.49 -21.97
C ARG A 11 9.27 6.42 -20.94
N LEU A 12 9.07 7.73 -21.06
CA LEU A 12 9.56 8.71 -20.09
C LEU A 12 9.06 8.42 -18.65
N LEU A 13 7.78 8.04 -18.51
CA LEU A 13 7.22 7.66 -17.21
C LEU A 13 7.89 6.40 -16.64
N LYS A 14 8.21 5.42 -17.50
CA LYS A 14 8.96 4.22 -17.09
C LYS A 14 10.35 4.60 -16.58
N GLU A 15 11.10 5.38 -17.35
CA GLU A 15 12.44 5.85 -17.00
C GLU A 15 12.43 6.63 -15.69
N THR A 16 11.40 7.47 -15.48
CA THR A 16 11.21 8.20 -14.22
C THR A 16 11.04 7.26 -13.03
N TYR A 17 10.22 6.22 -13.17
CA TYR A 17 10.03 5.21 -12.15
C TYR A 17 11.33 4.45 -11.84
N GLU A 18 12.05 3.99 -12.87
CA GLU A 18 13.29 3.23 -12.74
C GLU A 18 14.40 4.06 -12.09
N ARG A 19 14.51 5.34 -12.48
CA ARG A 19 15.46 6.29 -11.88
C ARG A 19 15.21 6.49 -10.39
N ILE A 20 13.97 6.66 -9.97
CA ILE A 20 13.65 6.89 -8.55
C ILE A 20 13.86 5.61 -7.74
N THR A 21 13.42 4.46 -8.27
CA THR A 21 13.54 3.18 -7.56
C THR A 21 14.92 2.55 -7.64
N GLY A 22 15.79 3.03 -8.52
CA GLY A 22 17.14 2.52 -8.76
C GLY A 22 17.16 1.11 -9.38
N LYS A 23 16.06 0.68 -10.02
CA LYS A 23 15.89 -0.67 -10.55
C LYS A 23 15.23 -0.64 -11.92
N GLY A 24 15.91 -1.23 -12.91
CA GLY A 24 15.31 -1.50 -14.22
C GLY A 24 14.22 -2.57 -14.13
N ILE A 25 13.15 -2.41 -14.91
CA ILE A 25 12.01 -3.32 -14.96
C ILE A 25 11.64 -3.68 -16.41
N SER A 26 11.08 -4.89 -16.57
CA SER A 26 10.55 -5.32 -17.87
C SER A 26 9.31 -4.52 -18.26
N ASP A 27 9.03 -4.43 -19.57
CA ASP A 27 7.84 -3.75 -20.09
C ASP A 27 6.54 -4.37 -19.58
N ILE A 28 6.51 -5.68 -19.38
CA ILE A 28 5.36 -6.39 -18.78
C ILE A 28 5.16 -5.94 -17.33
N THR A 29 6.24 -5.76 -16.57
CA THR A 29 6.15 -5.27 -15.19
C THR A 29 5.66 -3.83 -15.18
N TRP A 30 6.19 -2.98 -16.06
CA TRP A 30 5.76 -1.60 -16.21
C TRP A 30 4.28 -1.49 -16.60
N TYR A 31 3.82 -2.31 -17.56
CA TYR A 31 2.42 -2.38 -17.96
C TYR A 31 1.50 -2.69 -16.78
N ARG A 32 1.86 -3.68 -15.96
CA ARG A 32 1.10 -4.04 -14.74
C ARG A 32 1.07 -2.89 -13.73
N ILE A 33 2.20 -2.20 -13.53
CA ILE A 33 2.26 -1.01 -12.66
C ILE A 33 1.33 0.08 -13.20
N VAL A 34 1.40 0.41 -14.49
CA VAL A 34 0.53 1.42 -15.09
C VAL A 34 -0.95 1.07 -14.95
N ALA A 35 -1.33 -0.20 -15.12
CA ALA A 35 -2.70 -0.66 -14.91
C ALA A 35 -3.16 -0.40 -13.46
N SER A 36 -2.31 -0.71 -12.47
CA SER A 36 -2.63 -0.42 -11.07
C SER A 36 -2.63 1.07 -10.77
N LEU A 37 -1.74 1.86 -11.36
CA LEU A 37 -1.75 3.32 -11.19
C LEU A 37 -2.99 3.98 -11.79
N LYS A 38 -3.50 3.46 -12.90
CA LYS A 38 -4.81 3.86 -13.45
C LYS A 38 -5.92 3.62 -12.44
N GLN A 39 -5.92 2.45 -11.79
CA GLN A 39 -6.96 2.05 -10.85
C GLN A 39 -6.90 2.82 -9.52
N TYR A 40 -5.72 2.94 -8.92
CA TYR A 40 -5.58 3.43 -7.53
C TYR A 40 -5.17 4.90 -7.45
N PHE A 41 -4.48 5.42 -8.46
CA PHE A 41 -3.98 6.79 -8.51
C PHE A 41 -4.59 7.61 -9.65
N SER A 42 -5.62 7.07 -10.33
CA SER A 42 -6.30 7.74 -11.45
C SER A 42 -5.34 8.22 -12.55
N LEU A 43 -4.24 7.48 -12.77
CA LEU A 43 -3.25 7.82 -13.78
C LEU A 43 -3.88 7.84 -15.18
N SER A 44 -3.71 8.95 -15.90
CA SER A 44 -3.85 8.97 -17.36
C SER A 44 -2.49 9.34 -17.96
N ILE A 45 -1.98 8.52 -18.89
CA ILE A 45 -0.65 8.73 -19.47
C ILE A 45 -0.54 10.11 -20.11
N GLU A 46 -1.60 10.60 -20.74
CA GLU A 46 -1.58 11.88 -21.44
C GLU A 46 -1.78 13.07 -20.50
N SER A 47 -2.27 12.87 -19.27
CA SER A 47 -2.49 13.93 -18.27
C SER A 47 -1.21 14.68 -17.91
N ALA A 48 -1.32 15.99 -17.68
CA ALA A 48 -0.21 16.81 -17.20
C ALA A 48 0.38 16.29 -15.87
N ASN A 49 -0.46 15.67 -15.03
CA ASN A 49 -0.06 15.16 -13.70
C ASN A 49 0.55 13.75 -13.74
N ALA A 50 0.63 13.11 -14.92
CA ALA A 50 1.06 11.73 -15.05
C ALA A 50 2.45 11.48 -14.43
N GLN A 51 3.38 12.41 -14.63
CA GLN A 51 4.73 12.32 -14.08
C GLN A 51 4.71 12.41 -12.55
N SER A 52 4.03 13.40 -11.99
CA SER A 52 3.89 13.57 -10.53
C SER A 52 3.28 12.34 -9.85
N ILE A 53 2.27 11.70 -10.47
CA ILE A 53 1.69 10.45 -9.98
C ILE A 53 2.73 9.32 -9.94
N VAL A 54 3.48 9.15 -11.03
CA VAL A 54 4.52 8.11 -11.14
C VAL A 54 5.65 8.37 -10.15
N GLU A 55 6.09 9.62 -9.99
CA GLU A 55 7.11 10.02 -9.02
C GLU A 55 6.66 9.74 -7.59
N THR A 56 5.42 10.12 -7.25
CA THR A 56 4.81 9.86 -5.94
C THR A 56 4.81 8.36 -5.65
N TYR A 57 4.28 7.55 -6.55
CA TYR A 57 4.27 6.09 -6.38
C TYR A 57 5.68 5.50 -6.27
N ALA A 58 6.61 5.95 -7.11
CA ALA A 58 7.99 5.47 -7.09
C ALA A 58 8.68 5.77 -5.75
N GLN A 59 8.44 6.95 -5.17
CA GLN A 59 8.94 7.31 -3.84
C GLN A 59 8.32 6.45 -2.74
N LEU A 60 7.00 6.24 -2.77
CA LEU A 60 6.31 5.35 -1.82
C LEU A 60 6.88 3.93 -1.88
N LYS A 61 7.08 3.41 -3.11
CA LYS A 61 7.66 2.08 -3.35
C LYS A 61 9.08 1.96 -2.84
N ARG A 62 9.89 3.02 -3.02
CA ARG A 62 11.28 3.07 -2.55
C ARG A 62 11.36 3.09 -1.03
N LYS A 63 10.53 3.92 -0.38
CA LYS A 63 10.47 4.02 1.09
C LYS A 63 9.95 2.73 1.73
N CYS A 64 8.90 2.14 1.15
CA CYS A 64 8.24 0.94 1.67
C CYS A 64 8.17 -0.14 0.57
N PRO A 65 9.14 -1.08 0.52
CA PRO A 65 9.13 -2.17 -0.45
C PRO A 65 7.87 -3.04 -0.38
N ALA A 66 7.23 -3.13 0.78
CA ALA A 66 5.99 -3.86 0.99
C ALA A 66 4.78 -3.21 0.28
N PHE A 67 4.88 -1.94 -0.13
CA PHE A 67 3.88 -1.24 -0.93
C PHE A 67 3.86 -1.80 -2.35
N SER A 68 3.00 -2.80 -2.61
CA SER A 68 3.01 -3.58 -3.85
C SER A 68 1.61 -4.03 -4.24
N PHE A 69 1.20 -3.75 -5.47
CA PHE A 69 -0.11 -4.14 -6.02
C PHE A 69 -0.35 -5.65 -6.17
N ARG A 70 0.66 -6.49 -5.93
CA ARG A 70 0.62 -7.93 -6.22
C ARG A 70 -0.03 -8.76 -5.12
N THR A 71 -0.31 -8.19 -3.96
CA THR A 71 -0.85 -8.96 -2.83
C THR A 71 -2.36 -9.01 -2.89
N SER A 72 -2.96 -10.17 -2.56
CA SER A 72 -4.42 -10.34 -2.56
C SER A 72 -5.13 -9.42 -1.54
N ASP A 73 -4.41 -9.01 -0.51
CA ASP A 73 -4.87 -8.08 0.53
C ASP A 73 -4.65 -6.60 0.16
N PHE A 74 -4.14 -6.28 -1.04
CA PHE A 74 -3.74 -4.92 -1.40
C PHE A 74 -4.90 -3.93 -1.28
N SER A 75 -6.10 -4.29 -1.74
CA SER A 75 -7.26 -3.38 -1.71
C SER A 75 -7.59 -2.92 -0.29
N SER A 76 -7.65 -3.86 0.67
CA SER A 76 -7.91 -3.55 2.09
C SER A 76 -6.80 -2.72 2.71
N ARG A 77 -5.54 -3.03 2.39
CA ARG A 77 -4.39 -2.25 2.85
C ARG A 77 -4.36 -0.85 2.25
N TRP A 78 -4.77 -0.72 0.98
CA TRP A 78 -4.89 0.54 0.26
C TRP A 78 -5.97 1.43 0.86
N GLN A 79 -7.09 0.87 1.33
CA GLN A 79 -8.11 1.66 2.04
C GLN A 79 -7.54 2.31 3.31
N ALA A 80 -6.77 1.53 4.10
CA ALA A 80 -6.09 2.07 5.28
C ALA A 80 -5.07 3.16 4.90
N PHE A 81 -4.26 2.92 3.87
CA PHE A 81 -3.35 3.94 3.34
C PHE A 81 -4.11 5.23 2.98
N LYS A 82 -5.16 5.10 2.16
CA LYS A 82 -5.91 6.24 1.63
C LYS A 82 -6.55 7.06 2.74
N TYR A 83 -7.10 6.41 3.76
CA TYR A 83 -7.72 7.08 4.90
C TYR A 83 -6.76 8.08 5.58
N PHE A 84 -5.51 7.69 5.82
CA PHE A 84 -4.52 8.58 6.43
C PHE A 84 -3.82 9.49 5.42
N TYR A 85 -3.71 9.08 4.16
CA TYR A 85 -3.08 9.87 3.10
C TYR A 85 -3.92 11.10 2.71
N ASP A 86 -5.24 10.92 2.68
CA ASP A 86 -6.23 11.95 2.35
C ASP A 86 -6.83 12.62 3.61
N ALA A 87 -6.32 12.28 4.81
CA ALA A 87 -6.80 12.83 6.07
C ALA A 87 -6.67 14.37 6.09
N ARG A 88 -7.70 15.04 6.64
CA ARG A 88 -7.67 16.50 6.86
C ARG A 88 -6.60 16.89 7.89
N GLU A 89 -6.35 16.02 8.85
CA GLU A 89 -5.31 16.19 9.85
C GLU A 89 -3.93 15.97 9.20
N VAL A 90 -3.10 17.01 9.25
CA VAL A 90 -1.80 17.04 8.56
C VAL A 90 -0.73 16.33 9.38
N GLN A 91 -0.91 16.26 10.70
CA GLN A 91 0.11 15.80 11.64
C GLN A 91 -0.48 15.03 12.81
N TYR A 92 0.21 13.98 13.23
CA TYR A 92 -0.12 13.22 14.44
C TYR A 92 1.12 13.07 15.30
N THR A 93 0.97 13.08 16.61
CA THR A 93 1.98 12.43 17.47
C THR A 93 1.95 10.91 17.23
N GLY A 94 3.07 10.22 17.46
CA GLY A 94 3.12 8.76 17.30
C GLY A 94 2.06 8.01 18.12
N GLN A 95 1.75 8.50 19.34
CA GLN A 95 0.69 7.93 20.17
C GLN A 95 -0.72 8.20 19.61
N GLN A 96 -1.03 9.44 19.21
CA GLN A 96 -2.32 9.78 18.60
C GLN A 96 -2.58 8.96 17.35
N PHE A 97 -1.55 8.81 16.50
CA PHE A 97 -1.66 8.00 15.30
C PHE A 97 -1.98 6.53 15.61
N LEU A 98 -1.31 5.92 16.60
CA LEU A 98 -1.60 4.53 16.96
C LEU A 98 -3.05 4.34 17.43
N VAL A 99 -3.57 5.28 18.21
CA VAL A 99 -4.98 5.26 18.66
C VAL A 99 -5.93 5.39 17.46
N ALA A 100 -5.70 6.35 16.58
CA ALA A 100 -6.51 6.54 15.37
C ALA A 100 -6.45 5.32 14.43
N LEU A 101 -5.26 4.72 14.27
CA LEU A 101 -5.03 3.52 13.47
C LEU A 101 -5.79 2.31 14.05
N ALA A 102 -5.76 2.15 15.37
CA ALA A 102 -6.45 1.06 16.04
C ALA A 102 -7.96 1.15 15.90
N ASP A 103 -8.52 2.35 16.08
CA ASP A 103 -9.93 2.60 15.84
C ASP A 103 -10.31 2.33 14.38
N TYR A 104 -9.50 2.81 13.42
CA TYR A 104 -9.76 2.57 12.00
C TYR A 104 -9.74 1.06 11.66
N LEU A 105 -8.71 0.34 12.11
CA LEU A 105 -8.55 -1.09 11.80
C LEU A 105 -9.49 -1.98 12.63
N LYS A 106 -10.17 -1.41 13.63
CA LYS A 106 -11.01 -2.10 14.62
C LYS A 106 -10.23 -3.20 15.35
N ILE A 107 -9.06 -2.82 15.86
CA ILE A 107 -8.18 -3.69 16.66
C ILE A 107 -7.97 -3.09 18.05
N ASN A 108 -7.74 -3.95 19.04
CA ASN A 108 -7.27 -3.51 20.35
C ASN A 108 -5.73 -3.37 20.32
N LEU A 109 -5.20 -2.20 20.66
CA LEU A 109 -3.75 -1.99 20.70
C LEU A 109 -3.08 -2.87 21.73
N ASP A 110 -3.72 -3.15 22.87
CA ASP A 110 -3.11 -3.93 23.95
C ASP A 110 -2.80 -5.36 23.53
N ASP A 111 -3.54 -5.89 22.55
CA ASP A 111 -3.30 -7.19 21.92
C ASP A 111 -2.18 -7.17 20.87
N VAL A 112 -1.70 -5.97 20.50
CA VAL A 112 -0.60 -5.78 19.56
C VAL A 112 0.72 -5.66 20.34
N PRO A 113 1.65 -6.63 20.19
CA PRO A 113 2.97 -6.54 20.82
C PRO A 113 3.67 -5.24 20.44
N ARG A 114 4.37 -4.62 21.39
CA ARG A 114 5.12 -3.37 21.15
C ARG A 114 6.06 -3.50 19.95
N SER A 115 6.80 -4.61 19.84
CA SER A 115 7.70 -4.92 18.72
C SER A 115 7.00 -4.86 17.36
N THR A 116 5.76 -5.33 17.27
CA THR A 116 4.94 -5.26 16.05
C THR A 116 4.61 -3.81 15.67
N ARG A 117 4.32 -2.96 16.66
CA ARG A 117 4.07 -1.53 16.42
C ARG A 117 5.33 -0.85 15.87
N TYR A 118 6.49 -1.07 16.51
CA TYR A 118 7.79 -0.57 16.00
C TYR A 118 8.08 -1.08 14.58
N TYR A 119 7.78 -2.35 14.31
CA TYR A 119 7.95 -2.95 12.99
C TYR A 119 7.12 -2.26 11.92
N TRP A 120 5.87 -1.85 12.21
CA TRP A 120 5.06 -1.12 11.22
C TRP A 120 5.70 0.20 10.80
N PHE A 121 6.25 0.94 11.77
CA PHE A 121 6.95 2.20 11.50
C PHE A 121 8.24 1.95 10.71
N SER A 122 9.05 0.98 11.12
CA SER A 122 10.33 0.72 10.46
C SER A 122 10.16 0.27 9.00
N GLN A 123 9.14 -0.53 8.70
CA GLN A 123 8.80 -0.93 7.33
C GLN A 123 8.31 0.24 6.46
N ALA A 124 7.80 1.30 7.07
CA ALA A 124 7.44 2.54 6.39
C ALA A 124 8.61 3.53 6.27
N GLY A 125 9.79 3.19 6.80
CA GLY A 125 10.96 4.07 6.84
C GLY A 125 10.92 5.11 7.97
N LEU A 126 10.13 4.87 9.01
CA LEU A 126 10.02 5.74 10.18
C LEU A 126 10.57 5.05 11.44
N SER A 127 11.10 5.84 12.37
CA SER A 127 11.39 5.38 13.73
C SER A 127 10.25 5.82 14.65
N TYR A 128 9.61 4.88 15.34
CA TYR A 128 8.51 5.19 16.25
C TYR A 128 9.01 5.90 17.52
N ASN A 129 8.34 7.00 17.85
CA ASN A 129 8.44 7.71 19.10
C ASN A 129 7.04 8.26 19.43
N ALA A 130 6.58 8.03 20.66
CA ALA A 130 5.23 8.39 21.07
C ALA A 130 4.96 9.91 21.01
N GLY A 131 5.95 10.73 21.40
CA GLY A 131 5.84 12.18 21.46
C GLY A 131 6.29 12.92 20.20
N SER A 132 6.94 12.23 19.26
CA SER A 132 7.32 12.84 17.99
C SER A 132 6.11 13.04 17.08
N THR A 133 6.10 14.16 16.37
CA THR A 133 5.08 14.49 15.38
C THR A 133 5.50 14.00 14.00
N TYR A 134 4.58 13.33 13.31
CA TYR A 134 4.77 12.81 11.96
C TYR A 134 3.71 13.39 11.02
N HIS A 135 4.07 13.56 9.75
CA HIS A 135 3.13 13.95 8.72
C HIS A 135 2.19 12.78 8.38
N SER A 136 0.89 13.05 8.23
CA SER A 136 -0.15 12.03 7.95
C SER A 136 0.16 11.17 6.72
N LYS A 137 0.63 11.80 5.64
CA LYS A 137 1.10 11.11 4.42
C LYS A 137 2.24 10.10 4.64
N ASP A 138 3.18 10.35 5.56
CA ASP A 138 4.22 9.36 5.87
C ASP A 138 3.64 8.22 6.73
N LEU A 139 2.73 8.56 7.65
CA LEU A 139 2.00 7.59 8.47
C LEU A 139 1.03 6.71 7.68
N ALA A 140 0.58 7.15 6.50
CA ALA A 140 -0.23 6.34 5.60
C ALA A 140 0.46 5.02 5.20
N LEU A 141 1.79 5.04 5.03
CA LEU A 141 2.56 3.82 4.79
C LEU A 141 2.59 2.90 6.02
N VAL A 142 2.62 3.47 7.23
CA VAL A 142 2.51 2.69 8.47
C VAL A 142 1.14 2.00 8.53
N ALA A 143 0.07 2.72 8.21
CA ALA A 143 -1.28 2.14 8.15
C ALA A 143 -1.38 1.01 7.10
N PHE A 144 -0.76 1.20 5.93
CA PHE A 144 -0.68 0.17 4.89
C PHE A 144 0.02 -1.11 5.38
N VAL A 145 1.09 -0.99 6.17
CA VAL A 145 1.80 -2.14 6.75
C VAL A 145 0.97 -2.79 7.86
N ALA A 146 0.41 -1.99 8.77
CA ALA A 146 -0.37 -2.46 9.92
C ALA A 146 -1.65 -3.20 9.50
N ALA A 147 -2.31 -2.76 8.42
CA ALA A 147 -3.52 -3.38 7.92
C ALA A 147 -3.35 -4.89 7.62
N LYS A 148 -2.16 -5.32 7.19
CA LYS A 148 -1.86 -6.75 6.98
C LYS A 148 -2.00 -7.56 8.29
N TRP A 149 -1.53 -7.00 9.40
CA TRP A 149 -1.64 -7.66 10.70
C TRP A 149 -3.10 -7.79 11.13
N ALA A 150 -3.89 -6.73 10.97
CA ALA A 150 -5.31 -6.74 11.28
C ALA A 150 -6.08 -7.77 10.44
N ILE A 151 -5.78 -7.86 9.14
CA ILE A 151 -6.39 -8.86 8.23
C ILE A 151 -6.08 -10.28 8.67
N ASN A 152 -4.82 -10.56 9.06
CA ASN A 152 -4.40 -11.89 9.51
C ASN A 152 -5.00 -12.30 10.86
N LYS A 153 -5.42 -11.33 11.70
CA LYS A 153 -6.02 -11.58 13.01
C LYS A 153 -7.54 -11.71 12.97
N ARG A 154 -8.19 -11.29 11.88
CA ARG A 154 -9.64 -11.49 11.72
C ARG A 154 -9.93 -12.99 11.63
N PRO A 155 -10.99 -13.48 12.29
CA PRO A 155 -11.44 -14.85 12.11
C PRO A 155 -11.68 -15.10 10.62
N GLN A 156 -10.91 -16.00 10.02
CA GLN A 156 -11.19 -16.46 8.67
C GLN A 156 -12.47 -17.30 8.76
N PRO A 157 -13.47 -17.09 7.88
CA PRO A 157 -14.54 -18.06 7.78
C PRO A 157 -13.88 -19.41 7.49
N MET A 158 -14.13 -20.41 8.35
CA MET A 158 -13.71 -21.78 8.07
C MET A 158 -14.19 -22.07 6.65
N LYS A 159 -13.26 -22.38 5.74
CA LYS A 159 -13.65 -22.96 4.46
C LYS A 159 -14.40 -24.22 4.85
N SER A 160 -15.72 -24.24 4.64
CA SER A 160 -16.50 -25.46 4.75
C SER A 160 -15.78 -26.47 3.87
N ALA A 161 -15.12 -27.44 4.50
CA ALA A 161 -14.65 -28.61 3.81
C ALA A 161 -15.93 -29.28 3.34
N THR A 162 -16.28 -29.09 2.06
CA THR A 162 -17.21 -29.98 1.41
C THR A 162 -16.53 -31.34 1.45
N ILE A 163 -16.88 -32.14 2.45
CA ILE A 163 -16.49 -33.54 2.50
C ILE A 163 -17.32 -34.16 1.37
N GLU A 164 -16.76 -34.19 0.16
CA GLU A 164 -17.18 -35.16 -0.84
C GLU A 164 -16.81 -36.52 -0.27
N VAL A 165 -17.71 -37.04 0.57
CA VAL A 165 -17.72 -38.45 0.94
C VAL A 165 -17.85 -39.17 -0.39
N LEU A 166 -16.74 -39.77 -0.82
CA LEU A 166 -16.71 -40.84 -1.80
C LEU A 166 -17.80 -41.84 -1.41
N THR A 167 -18.97 -41.71 -2.02
CA THR A 167 -19.97 -42.79 -2.10
C THR A 167 -19.41 -43.85 -3.04
N LEU A 168 -18.38 -44.54 -2.56
CA LEU A 168 -18.05 -45.90 -2.97
C LEU A 168 -18.85 -46.81 -2.04
N VAL A 169 -20.11 -47.05 -2.38
CA VAL A 169 -20.84 -48.21 -1.85
C VAL A 169 -21.60 -48.86 -3.00
N LYS A 170 -20.97 -49.95 -3.47
CA LYS A 170 -21.45 -51.18 -4.13
C LYS A 170 -22.41 -51.07 -5.32
#